data_AF-A0A7W4AA56-F1
#
_entry.id   AF-A0A7W4AA56-F1
#
_cell.length_a   1.000
_cell.length_b   1.000
_cell.length_c   1.000
_cell.angle_alpha   90.00
_cell.angle_beta   90.00
_cell.angle_gamma   90.00
#
_symmetry.space_group_name_H-M   'P 1'
#
loop_
_entity.id
_entity.type
_entity.pdbx_description
1 polymer ?
#
loop_
_entity_poly.entity_id
_entity_poly.type
_entity_poly.pdbx_seq_one_letter_code
_entity_poly.pdbx_strand_id
1 'polypeptide(L)'
;MMTKLAAILCSACISTSALAKTQAQFDEYVAGLKQEAAQKGYDSQLIEDAFATAHFKEKVISADKNQPEVKETLETYLPKRVPQWKIDRARKLYAENKDILEQIAAEYGVQARFIVALWGLESNFGKIQGGHNVISSVVTLAFDGRRETMYKNQLWAALDILKEGHITLDKFKGSWAGAMGQTQFMPTSFNAYAVDYDKDGRKDIWTTQVDAFASIANYLKQAGWNSDLTWGRQIKLPQSFEPSYVLQRGTKTRTQWLEFWADSERSLADWQALGVRKMDGTDLPAVDVTAALVMPDDMNGRMYLAYDNYKALMHWNRSYYFATSVGYLSDRIGYPAI
;
A
#
# COMPACT_ATOMS: atom_id res chain seq x y z
N MET A 1 41.70 -39.07 -42.45
CA MET A 1 40.47 -38.96 -41.62
C MET A 1 40.61 -37.70 -40.78
N MET A 2 40.09 -36.56 -41.24
CA MET A 2 38.69 -36.10 -41.16
C MET A 2 38.42 -35.31 -39.87
N THR A 3 38.30 -33.98 -40.05
CA THR A 3 37.24 -33.09 -39.50
C THR A 3 36.87 -33.25 -38.02
N LYS A 4 36.89 -32.20 -37.20
CA LYS A 4 35.89 -31.12 -37.24
C LYS A 4 36.38 -29.89 -36.44
N LEU A 5 36.54 -28.77 -37.16
CA LEU A 5 36.31 -27.42 -36.64
C LEU A 5 34.80 -27.12 -36.74
N ALA A 6 34.36 -26.15 -35.94
CA ALA A 6 33.10 -25.36 -36.03
C ALA A 6 31.98 -25.69 -35.03
N ALA A 7 31.40 -24.59 -34.53
CA ALA A 7 30.08 -24.43 -33.91
C ALA A 7 29.98 -24.33 -32.38
N ILE A 8 30.71 -23.43 -31.72
CA ILE A 8 30.21 -22.74 -30.51
C ILE A 8 30.71 -21.28 -30.48
N LEU A 9 30.11 -20.40 -31.28
CA LEU A 9 30.32 -18.94 -31.15
C LEU A 9 29.12 -18.11 -31.65
N CYS A 10 27.91 -18.68 -31.60
CA CYS A 10 26.70 -18.05 -32.17
C CYS A 10 25.51 -17.98 -31.19
N SER A 11 25.75 -17.87 -29.89
CA SER A 11 24.67 -17.69 -28.89
C SER A 11 24.71 -16.34 -28.16
N ALA A 12 25.72 -15.49 -28.41
CA ALA A 12 25.81 -14.16 -27.81
C ALA A 12 25.15 -13.04 -28.66
N CYS A 13 24.86 -13.30 -29.94
CA CYS A 13 24.30 -12.27 -30.85
C CYS A 13 22.75 -12.23 -30.90
N ILE A 14 22.07 -13.20 -30.28
CA ILE A 14 20.60 -13.30 -30.34
C ILE A 14 19.96 -12.54 -29.16
N SER A 15 20.63 -12.47 -28.01
CA SER A 15 20.11 -11.74 -26.82
C SER A 15 20.22 -10.22 -26.97
N THR A 16 21.23 -9.72 -27.68
CA THR A 16 21.41 -8.27 -27.92
C THR A 16 20.35 -7.70 -28.86
N SER A 17 19.90 -8.47 -29.86
CA SER A 17 18.89 -8.01 -30.82
C SER A 17 17.48 -7.92 -30.20
N ALA A 18 17.11 -8.82 -29.29
CA ALA A 18 15.84 -8.79 -28.59
C ALA A 18 15.73 -7.62 -27.59
N LEU A 19 16.80 -7.35 -26.83
CA LEU A 19 16.89 -6.19 -25.93
C LEU A 19 16.87 -4.87 -26.71
N ALA A 20 17.64 -4.77 -27.81
CA ALA A 20 17.63 -3.58 -28.67
C ALA A 20 16.25 -3.32 -29.29
N LYS A 21 15.53 -4.38 -29.69
CA LYS A 21 14.15 -4.26 -30.20
C LYS A 21 13.18 -3.78 -29.13
N THR A 22 13.31 -4.28 -27.90
CA THR A 22 12.47 -3.87 -26.77
C THR A 22 12.72 -2.41 -26.38
N GLN A 23 13.99 -1.96 -26.40
CA GLN A 23 14.32 -0.56 -26.14
C GLN A 23 13.76 0.37 -27.23
N ALA A 24 13.87 0.02 -28.51
CA ALA A 24 13.31 0.83 -29.59
C ALA A 24 11.78 0.96 -29.47
N GLN A 25 11.07 -0.11 -29.10
CA GLN A 25 9.63 -0.08 -28.83
C GLN A 25 9.28 0.79 -27.62
N PHE A 26 10.11 0.75 -26.57
CA PHE A 26 9.94 1.60 -25.41
C PHE A 26 10.14 3.08 -25.75
N ASP A 27 11.14 3.41 -26.57
CA ASP A 27 11.42 4.78 -27.00
C ASP A 27 10.27 5.34 -27.87
N GLU A 28 9.71 4.52 -28.77
CA GLU A 28 8.52 4.87 -29.55
C GLU A 28 7.30 5.10 -28.63
N TYR A 29 7.12 4.24 -27.63
CA TYR A 29 6.05 4.39 -26.65
C TYR A 29 6.20 5.68 -25.83
N VAL A 30 7.42 6.00 -25.38
CA VAL A 30 7.74 7.26 -24.70
C VAL A 30 7.43 8.46 -25.59
N ALA A 31 7.78 8.40 -26.88
CA ALA A 31 7.45 9.47 -27.83
C ALA A 31 5.94 9.68 -27.97
N GLY A 32 5.15 8.59 -28.00
CA GLY A 32 3.69 8.66 -27.96
C GLY A 32 3.16 9.32 -26.69
N LEU A 33 3.69 8.92 -25.52
CA LEU A 33 3.29 9.52 -24.24
C LEU A 33 3.64 11.01 -24.14
N LYS A 34 4.76 11.45 -24.73
CA LYS A 34 5.10 12.88 -24.81
C LYS A 34 4.06 13.66 -25.62
N GLN A 35 3.59 13.11 -26.75
CA GLN A 35 2.52 13.74 -27.55
C GLN A 35 1.21 13.80 -26.77
N GLU A 36 0.84 12.73 -26.08
CA GLU A 36 -0.36 12.72 -25.22
C GLU A 36 -0.25 13.75 -24.08
N ALA A 37 0.93 13.89 -23.47
CA ALA A 37 1.17 14.91 -22.44
C ALA A 37 1.02 16.33 -23.01
N ALA A 38 1.55 16.60 -24.20
CA ALA A 38 1.38 17.90 -24.86
C ALA A 38 -0.11 18.19 -25.16
N GLN A 39 -0.86 17.20 -25.65
CA GLN A 39 -2.31 17.33 -25.87
C GLN A 39 -3.11 17.57 -24.59
N LYS A 40 -2.61 17.10 -23.44
CA LYS A 40 -3.16 17.38 -22.12
C LYS A 40 -2.76 18.74 -21.56
N GLY A 41 -1.90 19.50 -22.24
CA GLY A 41 -1.51 20.86 -21.86
C GLY A 41 -0.40 20.93 -20.82
N TYR A 42 0.46 19.91 -20.71
CA TYR A 42 1.69 20.03 -19.94
C TYR A 42 2.72 20.89 -20.69
N ASP A 43 3.51 21.66 -19.94
CA ASP A 43 4.57 22.50 -20.48
C ASP A 43 5.67 21.66 -21.16
N SER A 44 6.23 22.17 -22.26
CA SER A 44 7.24 21.44 -23.04
C SER A 44 8.51 21.12 -22.25
N GLN A 45 8.96 22.03 -21.39
CA GLN A 45 10.16 21.80 -20.57
C GLN A 45 9.90 20.69 -19.55
N LEU A 46 8.74 20.72 -18.89
CA LEU A 46 8.34 19.65 -17.96
C LEU A 46 8.27 18.28 -18.66
N ILE A 47 7.68 18.22 -19.86
CA ILE A 47 7.61 16.98 -20.63
C ILE A 47 9.03 16.48 -20.95
N GLU A 48 9.88 17.33 -21.50
CA GLU A 48 11.23 16.92 -21.87
C GLU A 48 12.04 16.43 -20.66
N ASP A 49 12.03 17.19 -19.56
CA ASP A 49 12.77 16.83 -18.35
C ASP A 49 12.23 15.55 -17.71
N ALA A 50 10.90 15.44 -17.53
CA ALA A 50 10.30 14.28 -16.88
C ALA A 50 10.55 13.00 -17.67
N PHE A 51 10.32 13.02 -18.99
CA PHE A 51 10.49 11.84 -19.84
C PHE A 51 11.97 11.53 -20.14
N ALA A 52 12.90 12.48 -19.99
CA ALA A 52 14.34 12.18 -20.04
C ALA A 52 14.77 11.21 -18.94
N THR A 53 14.01 11.10 -17.84
CA THR A 53 14.27 10.12 -16.79
C THR A 53 13.73 8.72 -17.09
N ALA A 54 12.88 8.58 -18.12
CA ALA A 54 12.20 7.34 -18.44
C ALA A 54 13.17 6.34 -19.11
N HIS A 55 13.59 5.36 -18.33
CA HIS A 55 14.35 4.21 -18.83
C HIS A 55 13.58 2.93 -18.58
N PHE A 56 13.61 2.01 -19.56
CA PHE A 56 13.03 0.68 -19.42
C PHE A 56 13.72 -0.09 -18.29
N LYS A 57 12.94 -0.55 -17.31
CA LYS A 57 13.46 -1.29 -16.14
C LYS A 57 12.98 -2.74 -16.15
N GLU A 58 13.78 -3.64 -16.70
CA GLU A 58 13.45 -5.07 -16.74
C GLU A 58 13.16 -5.67 -15.34
N LYS A 59 13.88 -5.23 -14.30
CA LYS A 59 13.67 -5.68 -12.91
C LYS A 59 12.32 -5.28 -12.31
N VAL A 60 11.69 -4.22 -12.81
CA VAL A 60 10.32 -3.82 -12.41
C VAL A 60 9.32 -4.86 -12.88
N ILE A 61 9.53 -5.42 -14.06
CA ILE A 61 8.67 -6.45 -14.65
C ILE A 61 8.85 -7.79 -13.95
N SER A 62 10.09 -8.17 -13.58
CA SER A 62 10.34 -9.43 -12.88
C SER A 62 9.78 -9.45 -11.45
N ALA A 63 9.84 -8.33 -10.73
CA ALA A 63 9.23 -8.21 -9.39
C ALA A 63 7.70 -8.41 -9.42
N ASP A 64 7.03 -7.96 -10.48
CA ASP A 64 5.58 -8.14 -10.67
C ASP A 64 5.21 -9.57 -11.09
N LYS A 65 6.17 -10.39 -11.54
CA LYS A 65 5.96 -11.76 -12.04
C LYS A 65 6.21 -12.86 -11.01
N ASN A 66 6.82 -12.56 -9.86
CA ASN A 66 7.20 -13.60 -8.90
C ASN A 66 6.01 -14.09 -8.07
N GLN A 67 5.74 -15.40 -8.13
CA GLN A 67 4.88 -16.11 -7.17
C GLN A 67 5.77 -16.92 -6.21
N PRO A 68 5.67 -16.73 -4.88
CA PRO A 68 6.44 -17.53 -3.92
C PRO A 68 6.07 -19.02 -3.97
N GLU A 69 7.08 -19.90 -3.93
CA GLU A 69 6.89 -21.36 -3.91
C GLU A 69 6.37 -21.90 -2.56
N VAL A 70 6.54 -21.14 -1.47
CA VAL A 70 6.04 -21.49 -0.13
C VAL A 70 4.88 -20.57 0.25
N LYS A 71 3.74 -21.15 0.63
CA LYS A 71 2.60 -20.41 1.20
C LYS A 71 2.95 -19.96 2.62
N GLU A 72 3.39 -18.71 2.74
CA GLU A 72 3.51 -18.01 4.02
C GLU A 72 2.14 -17.93 4.72
N THR A 73 2.13 -18.08 6.04
CA THR A 73 0.94 -17.90 6.90
C THR A 73 1.03 -16.59 7.66
N LEU A 74 -0.07 -16.07 8.19
CA LEU A 74 -0.02 -14.84 9.00
C LEU A 74 0.87 -15.00 10.24
N GLU A 75 0.90 -16.19 10.85
CA GLU A 75 1.78 -16.50 11.98
C GLU A 75 3.26 -16.38 11.65
N THR A 76 3.65 -16.74 10.43
CA THR A 76 5.05 -16.64 9.98
C THR A 76 5.36 -15.27 9.36
N TYR A 77 4.35 -14.56 8.86
CA TYR A 77 4.46 -13.22 8.28
C TYR A 77 4.59 -12.13 9.34
N LEU A 78 3.73 -12.12 10.36
CA LEU A 78 3.64 -11.03 11.35
C LEU A 78 4.97 -10.79 12.07
N PRO A 79 5.71 -11.80 12.57
CA PRO A 79 7.00 -11.56 13.24
C PRO A 79 8.07 -10.98 12.31
N LYS A 80 8.02 -11.27 11.00
CA LYS A 80 8.94 -10.69 10.02
C LYS A 80 8.57 -9.24 9.68
N ARG A 81 7.27 -8.97 9.57
CA ARG A 81 6.74 -7.66 9.16
C ARG A 81 6.69 -6.65 10.32
N VAL A 82 6.37 -7.12 11.51
CA VAL A 82 6.24 -6.39 12.78
C VAL A 82 7.13 -7.03 13.86
N PRO A 83 8.46 -7.07 13.67
CA PRO A 83 9.39 -7.56 14.68
C PRO A 83 9.46 -6.61 15.89
N GLN A 84 9.97 -7.11 17.02
CA GLN A 84 10.04 -6.34 18.27
C GLN A 84 10.76 -4.99 18.11
N TRP A 85 11.88 -4.95 17.39
CA TRP A 85 12.60 -3.70 17.15
C TRP A 85 11.75 -2.63 16.43
N LYS A 86 10.81 -3.04 15.57
CA LYS A 86 9.91 -2.13 14.86
C LYS A 86 8.86 -1.58 15.81
N ILE A 87 8.34 -2.43 16.70
CA ILE A 87 7.41 -2.01 17.76
C ILE A 87 8.09 -0.98 18.66
N ASP A 88 9.29 -1.28 19.15
CA ASP A 88 10.04 -0.36 20.03
C ASP A 88 10.32 0.97 19.34
N ARG A 89 10.71 0.93 18.05
CA ARG A 89 10.92 2.14 17.25
C ARG A 89 9.62 2.92 17.03
N ALA A 90 8.51 2.25 16.77
CA ALA A 90 7.21 2.89 16.58
C ALA A 90 6.75 3.61 17.86
N ARG A 91 6.88 2.95 19.02
CA ARG A 91 6.56 3.53 20.33
C ARG A 91 7.43 4.75 20.62
N LYS A 92 8.74 4.65 20.36
CA LYS A 92 9.67 5.77 20.51
C LYS A 92 9.28 6.96 19.61
N LEU A 93 9.04 6.71 18.32
CA LEU A 93 8.68 7.77 17.37
C LEU A 93 7.30 8.38 17.66
N TYR A 94 6.34 7.58 18.12
CA TYR A 94 5.07 8.08 18.61
C TYR A 94 5.29 9.03 19.80
N ALA A 95 6.12 8.65 20.78
CA ALA A 95 6.42 9.50 21.93
C ALA A 95 7.14 10.81 21.52
N GLU A 96 8.11 10.73 20.63
CA GLU A 96 8.88 11.88 20.12
C GLU A 96 8.01 12.89 19.36
N ASN A 97 6.93 12.43 18.73
CA ASN A 97 6.03 13.25 17.92
C ASN A 97 4.61 13.36 18.52
N LYS A 98 4.46 13.07 19.82
CA LYS A 98 3.15 12.84 20.44
C LYS A 98 2.22 14.04 20.24
N ASP A 99 2.67 15.24 20.55
CA ASP A 99 1.83 16.44 20.51
C ASP A 99 1.28 16.71 19.10
N ILE A 100 2.14 16.66 18.09
CA ILE A 100 1.73 16.90 16.70
C ILE A 100 0.88 15.76 16.13
N LEU A 101 1.20 14.51 16.48
CA LEU A 101 0.40 13.35 16.08
C LEU A 101 -1.00 13.38 16.68
N GLU A 102 -1.13 13.73 17.96
CA GLU A 102 -2.43 13.84 18.64
C GLU A 102 -3.24 15.03 18.12
N GLN A 103 -2.59 16.15 17.79
CA GLN A 103 -3.25 17.27 17.14
C GLN A 103 -3.85 16.87 15.79
N ILE A 104 -3.04 16.25 14.92
CA ILE A 104 -3.49 15.73 13.62
C ILE A 104 -4.58 14.67 13.83
N ALA A 105 -4.41 13.77 14.79
CA ALA A 105 -5.37 12.73 15.09
C ALA A 105 -6.76 13.29 15.43
N ALA A 106 -6.81 14.33 16.27
CA ALA A 106 -8.03 15.01 16.65
C ALA A 106 -8.69 15.73 15.47
N GLU A 107 -7.91 16.42 14.63
CA GLU A 107 -8.40 17.16 13.47
C GLU A 107 -9.03 16.25 12.39
N TYR A 108 -8.42 15.08 12.18
CA TYR A 108 -8.87 14.14 11.17
C TYR A 108 -9.79 13.03 11.70
N GLY A 109 -9.95 12.90 13.02
CA GLY A 109 -10.75 11.82 13.60
C GLY A 109 -10.13 10.44 13.39
N VAL A 110 -8.79 10.35 13.53
CA VAL A 110 -8.02 9.11 13.31
C VAL A 110 -7.02 8.95 14.45
N GLN A 111 -7.01 7.82 15.15
CA GLN A 111 -6.12 7.67 16.30
C GLN A 111 -4.65 7.61 15.85
N ALA A 112 -3.79 8.40 16.50
CA ALA A 112 -2.38 8.58 16.11
C ALA A 112 -1.57 7.28 15.99
N ARG A 113 -1.90 6.26 16.79
CA ARG A 113 -1.27 4.93 16.68
C ARG A 113 -1.41 4.29 15.29
N PHE A 114 -2.48 4.57 14.56
CA PHE A 114 -2.67 4.06 13.19
C PHE A 114 -1.86 4.85 12.17
N ILE A 115 -1.70 6.16 12.37
CA ILE A 115 -0.82 7.01 11.55
C ILE A 115 0.62 6.47 11.62
N VAL A 116 1.14 6.26 12.84
CA VAL A 116 2.49 5.74 13.06
C VAL A 116 2.64 4.30 12.56
N ALA A 117 1.61 3.45 12.72
CA ALA A 117 1.64 2.08 12.23
C ALA A 117 1.76 2.01 10.70
N LEU A 118 0.97 2.82 9.97
CA LEU A 118 1.07 2.92 8.51
C LEU A 118 2.43 3.47 8.09
N TRP A 119 2.90 4.55 8.70
CA TRP A 119 4.21 5.13 8.43
C TRP A 119 5.36 4.11 8.63
N GLY A 120 5.30 3.32 9.69
CA GLY A 120 6.29 2.28 10.00
C GLY A 120 6.24 1.07 9.05
N LEU A 121 5.06 0.71 8.56
CA LEU A 121 4.89 -0.40 7.64
C LEU A 121 5.22 -0.02 6.20
N GLU A 122 4.82 1.17 5.77
CA GLU A 122 5.04 1.62 4.40
C GLU A 122 6.50 1.92 4.11
N SER A 123 7.13 2.75 4.94
CA SER A 123 8.45 3.29 4.63
C SER A 123 9.49 3.10 5.74
N ASN A 124 9.20 2.25 6.72
CA ASN A 124 10.03 2.12 7.92
C ASN A 124 10.30 3.49 8.56
N PHE A 125 9.21 4.26 8.75
CA PHE A 125 9.24 5.60 9.32
C PHE A 125 10.04 6.59 8.47
N GLY A 126 9.81 6.57 7.15
CA GLY A 126 10.48 7.43 6.18
C GLY A 126 11.90 7.04 5.81
N LYS A 127 12.48 5.99 6.41
CA LYS A 127 13.85 5.54 6.11
C LYS A 127 13.98 4.81 4.77
N ILE A 128 12.94 4.10 4.34
CA ILE A 128 12.91 3.26 3.14
C ILE A 128 11.74 3.71 2.28
N GLN A 129 11.95 4.73 1.45
CA GLN A 129 10.91 5.29 0.57
C GLN A 129 11.00 4.72 -0.86
N GLY A 130 12.02 3.90 -1.12
CA GLY A 130 12.46 3.52 -2.45
C GLY A 130 13.57 4.46 -2.96
N GLY A 131 13.97 4.25 -4.21
CA GLY A 131 15.04 5.03 -4.86
C GLY A 131 14.87 5.15 -6.37
N HIS A 132 13.73 4.70 -6.90
CA HIS A 132 13.44 4.78 -8.32
C HIS A 132 12.79 6.12 -8.63
N ASN A 133 13.18 6.75 -9.75
CA ASN A 133 12.40 7.86 -10.29
C ASN A 133 10.98 7.38 -10.63
N VAL A 134 9.98 8.11 -10.13
CA VAL A 134 8.56 7.72 -10.21
C VAL A 134 8.09 7.67 -11.66
N ILE A 135 8.41 8.68 -12.48
CA ILE A 135 8.06 8.75 -13.90
C ILE A 135 8.57 7.51 -14.64
N SER A 136 9.85 7.19 -14.49
CA SER A 136 10.44 5.99 -15.10
C SER A 136 9.75 4.69 -14.68
N SER A 137 9.38 4.57 -13.40
CA SER A 137 8.69 3.40 -12.87
C SER A 137 7.29 3.23 -13.49
N VAL A 138 6.47 4.28 -13.48
CA VAL A 138 5.10 4.20 -14.00
C VAL A 138 5.06 4.08 -15.52
N VAL A 139 6.00 4.70 -16.25
CA VAL A 139 6.14 4.53 -17.71
C VAL A 139 6.54 3.09 -18.06
N THR A 140 7.49 2.50 -17.34
CA THR A 140 7.89 1.09 -17.56
C THR A 140 6.70 0.15 -17.35
N LEU A 141 5.89 0.39 -16.32
CA LEU A 141 4.72 -0.44 -16.01
C LEU A 141 3.53 -0.21 -16.95
N ALA A 142 3.40 1.00 -17.50
CA ALA A 142 2.45 1.27 -18.56
C ALA A 142 2.83 0.50 -19.83
N PHE A 143 4.12 0.55 -20.22
CA PHE A 143 4.66 -0.15 -21.38
C PHE A 143 4.54 -1.68 -21.30
N ASP A 144 4.63 -2.29 -20.12
CA ASP A 144 4.42 -3.74 -19.91
C ASP A 144 2.98 -4.19 -20.29
N GLY A 145 2.03 -3.27 -20.46
CA GLY A 145 0.74 -3.52 -21.12
C GLY A 145 -0.35 -4.13 -20.24
N ARG A 146 0.00 -4.94 -19.22
CA ARG A 146 -0.99 -5.65 -18.37
C ARG A 146 -1.97 -4.73 -17.63
N ARG A 147 -1.52 -3.53 -17.27
CA ARG A 147 -2.29 -2.50 -16.53
C ARG A 147 -2.04 -1.11 -17.10
N GLU A 148 -1.86 -1.02 -18.43
CA GLU A 148 -1.43 0.22 -19.09
C GLU A 148 -2.27 1.44 -18.71
N THR A 149 -3.60 1.34 -18.84
CA THR A 149 -4.52 2.45 -18.53
C THR A 149 -4.36 2.93 -17.08
N MET A 150 -4.22 2.00 -16.13
CA MET A 150 -4.00 2.35 -14.72
C MET A 150 -2.69 3.11 -14.55
N TYR A 151 -1.59 2.66 -15.15
CA TYR A 151 -0.29 3.31 -14.99
C TYR A 151 -0.15 4.61 -15.79
N LYS A 152 -0.83 4.76 -16.92
CA LYS A 152 -0.96 6.06 -17.59
C LYS A 152 -1.68 7.08 -16.69
N ASN A 153 -2.74 6.66 -15.99
CA ASN A 153 -3.39 7.55 -15.00
C ASN A 153 -2.44 7.95 -13.86
N GLN A 154 -1.56 7.03 -13.42
CA GLN A 154 -0.52 7.38 -12.44
C GLN A 154 0.53 8.32 -13.03
N LEU A 155 0.92 8.15 -14.30
CA LEU A 155 1.84 9.04 -14.99
C LEU A 155 1.30 10.47 -15.06
N TRP A 156 0.03 10.64 -15.46
CA TRP A 156 -0.58 11.97 -15.54
C TRP A 156 -0.65 12.63 -14.17
N ALA A 157 -1.13 11.91 -13.16
CA ALA A 157 -1.10 12.41 -11.79
C ALA A 157 0.32 12.76 -11.32
N ALA A 158 1.34 12.00 -11.72
CA ALA A 158 2.73 12.29 -11.38
C ALA A 158 3.26 13.57 -12.05
N LEU A 159 2.84 13.86 -13.28
CA LEU A 159 3.17 15.12 -13.95
C LEU A 159 2.44 16.31 -13.30
N ASP A 160 1.20 16.13 -12.85
CA ASP A 160 0.47 17.15 -12.09
C ASP A 160 1.23 17.54 -10.80
N ILE A 161 1.76 16.56 -10.06
CA ILE A 161 2.54 16.81 -8.84
C ILE A 161 3.77 17.68 -9.11
N LEU A 162 4.51 17.37 -10.19
CA LEU A 162 5.69 18.14 -10.59
C LEU A 162 5.30 19.54 -11.08
N LYS A 163 4.22 19.64 -11.86
CA LYS A 163 3.68 20.91 -12.36
C LYS A 163 3.25 21.84 -11.22
N GLU A 164 2.66 21.29 -10.17
CA GLU A 164 2.23 22.04 -8.98
C GLU A 164 3.40 22.43 -8.06
N GLY A 165 4.61 21.89 -8.29
CA GLY A 165 5.82 22.32 -7.57
C GLY A 165 5.99 21.72 -6.18
N HIS A 166 5.27 20.64 -5.84
CA HIS A 166 5.37 19.98 -4.53
C HIS A 166 6.73 19.33 -4.29
N ILE A 167 7.43 18.92 -5.36
CA ILE A 167 8.73 18.26 -5.31
C ILE A 167 9.50 18.50 -6.60
N THR A 168 10.83 18.50 -6.53
CA THR A 168 11.70 18.59 -7.71
C THR A 168 11.91 17.22 -8.35
N LEU A 169 12.12 17.18 -9.67
CA LEU A 169 12.24 15.93 -10.43
C LEU A 169 13.39 15.01 -9.94
N ASP A 170 14.50 15.58 -9.49
CA ASP A 170 15.64 14.83 -8.95
C ASP A 170 15.28 14.11 -7.64
N LYS A 171 14.45 14.72 -6.81
CA LYS A 171 13.94 14.19 -5.53
C LYS A 171 12.67 13.37 -5.66
N PHE A 172 12.02 13.37 -6.83
CA PHE A 172 10.77 12.65 -7.06
C PHE A 172 11.00 11.13 -7.17
N LYS A 173 11.18 10.51 -6.00
CA LYS A 173 11.51 9.11 -5.83
C LYS A 173 10.38 8.32 -5.19
N GLY A 174 10.39 7.03 -5.47
CA GLY A 174 9.49 6.06 -4.88
C GLY A 174 9.99 4.63 -5.03
N SER A 175 9.10 3.71 -4.69
CA SER A 175 9.26 2.29 -4.97
C SER A 175 9.32 2.01 -6.47
N TRP A 176 9.72 0.79 -6.80
CA TRP A 176 9.78 0.32 -8.18
C TRP A 176 8.42 0.40 -8.89
N ALA A 177 7.31 0.34 -8.14
CA ALA A 177 5.94 0.42 -8.63
C ALA A 177 5.38 1.86 -8.71
N GLY A 178 6.15 2.87 -8.28
CA GLY A 178 5.72 4.27 -8.29
C GLY A 178 5.01 4.75 -7.01
N ALA A 179 5.01 3.95 -5.94
CA ALA A 179 4.54 4.41 -4.62
C ALA A 179 5.59 5.33 -3.98
N MET A 180 5.19 6.50 -3.49
CA MET A 180 6.07 7.65 -3.28
C MET A 180 6.25 8.00 -1.80
N GLY A 181 7.44 8.50 -1.46
CA GLY A 181 7.68 9.17 -0.18
C GLY A 181 7.50 8.29 1.06
N GLN A 182 7.25 8.95 2.19
CA GLN A 182 7.02 8.32 3.48
C GLN A 182 5.69 7.56 3.57
N THR A 183 4.68 8.02 2.81
CA THR A 183 3.33 7.44 2.80
C THR A 183 3.18 6.30 1.82
N GLN A 184 4.12 6.13 0.87
CA GLN A 184 3.99 5.20 -0.26
C GLN A 184 2.71 5.40 -1.07
N PHE A 185 2.21 6.64 -1.13
CA PHE A 185 1.10 6.98 -2.01
C PHE A 185 1.46 6.79 -3.47
N MET A 186 0.56 6.18 -4.23
CA MET A 186 0.57 6.29 -5.68
C MET A 186 0.24 7.74 -6.08
N PRO A 187 0.71 8.24 -7.24
CA PRO A 187 0.43 9.60 -7.70
C PRO A 187 -1.03 10.04 -7.61
N THR A 188 -1.98 9.19 -8.02
CA THR A 188 -3.41 9.53 -7.91
C THR A 188 -3.88 9.68 -6.46
N SER A 189 -3.30 8.90 -5.53
CA SER A 189 -3.57 9.01 -4.10
C SER A 189 -2.98 10.29 -3.52
N PHE A 190 -1.80 10.71 -3.98
CA PHE A 190 -1.23 12.01 -3.60
C PHE A 190 -2.18 13.15 -3.98
N ASN A 191 -2.63 13.20 -5.25
CA ASN A 191 -3.50 14.28 -5.71
C ASN A 191 -4.83 14.34 -4.93
N ALA A 192 -5.35 13.18 -4.51
CA ALA A 192 -6.60 13.09 -3.75
C ALA A 192 -6.45 13.37 -2.24
N TYR A 193 -5.34 12.98 -1.62
CA TYR A 193 -5.26 12.88 -0.17
C TYR A 193 -4.07 13.59 0.47
N ALA A 194 -3.04 13.99 -0.29
CA ALA A 194 -1.87 14.64 0.30
C ALA A 194 -2.23 16.04 0.85
N VAL A 195 -1.66 16.35 2.00
CA VAL A 195 -1.91 17.56 2.78
C VAL A 195 -0.61 18.32 2.98
N ASP A 196 -0.67 19.64 2.76
CA ASP A 196 0.34 20.62 3.18
C ASP A 196 -0.07 21.08 4.58
N TYR A 197 0.51 20.46 5.60
CA TYR A 197 0.10 20.65 6.99
C TYR A 197 0.80 21.85 7.62
N ASP A 198 2.08 22.05 7.30
CA ASP A 198 2.86 23.18 7.79
C ASP A 198 2.63 24.49 7.00
N LYS A 199 1.89 24.42 5.90
CA LYS A 199 1.43 25.55 5.07
C LYS A 199 2.58 26.26 4.36
N ASP A 200 3.63 25.52 4.00
CA ASP A 200 4.75 26.05 3.22
C ASP A 200 4.45 26.17 1.72
N GLY A 201 3.27 25.71 1.29
CA GLY A 201 2.80 25.69 -0.09
C GLY A 201 3.05 24.36 -0.80
N ARG A 202 3.64 23.36 -0.14
CA ARG A 202 3.95 22.05 -0.71
C ARG A 202 3.41 20.92 0.15
N LYS A 203 2.92 19.88 -0.51
CA LYS A 203 2.51 18.63 0.15
C LYS A 203 3.69 17.66 0.19
N ASP A 204 4.75 17.97 0.95
CA ASP A 204 6.00 17.20 0.91
C ASP A 204 5.93 15.91 1.75
N ILE A 205 5.33 14.88 1.15
CA ILE A 205 5.29 13.53 1.75
C ILE A 205 6.65 12.81 1.76
N TRP A 206 7.73 13.39 1.23
CA TRP A 206 9.05 12.78 1.16
C TRP A 206 9.91 13.17 2.35
N THR A 207 9.96 14.46 2.69
CA THR A 207 10.88 14.97 3.72
C THR A 207 10.19 15.63 4.90
N THR A 208 8.97 16.14 4.72
CA THR A 208 8.18 16.76 5.80
C THR A 208 7.32 15.73 6.52
N GLN A 209 7.65 15.45 7.78
CA GLN A 209 6.94 14.42 8.57
C GLN A 209 5.48 14.78 8.84
N VAL A 210 5.20 16.05 9.12
CA VAL A 210 3.83 16.49 9.45
C VAL A 210 2.89 16.38 8.25
N ASP A 211 3.38 16.65 7.04
CA ASP A 211 2.64 16.41 5.80
C ASP A 211 2.37 14.93 5.60
N ALA A 212 3.35 14.05 5.86
CA ALA A 212 3.14 12.62 5.79
C ALA A 212 2.08 12.14 6.80
N PHE A 213 2.12 12.64 8.04
CA PHE A 213 1.15 12.29 9.09
C PHE A 213 -0.25 12.75 8.73
N ALA A 214 -0.40 14.02 8.35
CA ALA A 214 -1.67 14.61 7.95
C ALA A 214 -2.23 13.95 6.68
N SER A 215 -1.37 13.60 5.72
CA SER A 215 -1.77 12.88 4.51
C SER A 215 -2.29 11.47 4.81
N ILE A 216 -1.63 10.73 5.72
CA ILE A 216 -2.11 9.41 6.18
C ILE A 216 -3.47 9.58 6.88
N ALA A 217 -3.59 10.55 7.78
CA ALA A 217 -4.82 10.80 8.53
C ALA A 217 -5.98 11.22 7.60
N ASN A 218 -5.73 12.12 6.65
CA ASN A 218 -6.71 12.56 5.66
C ASN A 218 -7.18 11.41 4.77
N TYR A 219 -6.28 10.54 4.33
CA TYR A 219 -6.66 9.33 3.60
C TYR A 219 -7.62 8.46 4.41
N LEU A 220 -7.27 8.16 5.66
CA LEU A 220 -8.11 7.29 6.49
C LEU A 220 -9.48 7.92 6.74
N LYS A 221 -9.52 9.22 7.07
CA LYS A 221 -10.77 9.99 7.23
C LYS A 221 -11.64 9.87 5.98
N GLN A 222 -11.10 10.16 4.80
CA GLN A 222 -11.85 10.08 3.54
C GLN A 222 -12.22 8.64 3.15
N ALA A 223 -11.46 7.65 3.62
CA ALA A 223 -11.78 6.23 3.46
C ALA A 223 -12.87 5.73 4.44
N GLY A 224 -13.47 6.62 5.24
CA GLY A 224 -14.56 6.31 6.16
C GLY A 224 -14.12 5.87 7.56
N TRP A 225 -12.92 6.29 8.00
CA TRP A 225 -12.44 5.97 9.34
C TRP A 225 -13.31 6.60 10.43
N ASN A 226 -13.54 5.85 11.51
CA ASN A 226 -14.26 6.27 12.71
C ASN A 226 -13.35 6.15 13.94
N SER A 227 -13.05 7.27 14.61
CA SER A 227 -12.21 7.30 15.82
C SER A 227 -12.81 6.60 17.04
N ASP A 228 -14.10 6.29 17.04
CA ASP A 228 -14.76 5.55 18.12
C ASP A 228 -14.54 4.04 17.99
N LEU A 229 -14.06 3.58 16.82
CA LEU A 229 -13.80 2.18 16.53
C LEU A 229 -12.30 1.90 16.46
N THR A 230 -11.91 0.67 16.83
CA THR A 230 -10.60 0.11 16.46
C THR A 230 -10.71 -0.63 15.11
N TRP A 231 -9.63 -1.26 14.64
CA TRP A 231 -9.60 -1.99 13.36
C TRP A 231 -10.31 -3.35 13.41
N GLY A 232 -10.29 -4.01 14.57
CA GLY A 232 -10.83 -5.34 14.76
C GLY A 232 -10.40 -5.95 16.09
N ARG A 233 -10.72 -7.22 16.28
CA ARG A 233 -10.39 -7.98 17.50
C ARG A 233 -10.12 -9.43 17.13
N GLN A 234 -9.03 -9.99 17.66
CA GLN A 234 -8.77 -11.42 17.54
C GLN A 234 -9.76 -12.22 18.40
N ILE A 235 -10.33 -13.28 17.82
CA ILE A 235 -11.40 -14.06 18.45
C ILE A 235 -11.10 -15.56 18.43
N LYS A 236 -11.86 -16.30 19.24
CA LYS A 236 -11.95 -17.76 19.20
C LYS A 236 -13.33 -18.18 18.70
N LEU A 237 -13.35 -19.14 17.78
CA LEU A 237 -14.58 -19.77 17.30
C LEU A 237 -14.91 -21.05 18.11
N PRO A 238 -16.19 -21.41 18.24
CA PRO A 238 -16.58 -22.71 18.77
C PRO A 238 -16.23 -23.83 17.77
N GLN A 239 -16.12 -25.06 18.26
CA GLN A 239 -15.75 -26.21 17.41
C GLN A 239 -16.78 -26.48 16.31
N SER A 240 -18.06 -26.20 16.56
CA SER A 240 -19.18 -26.39 15.63
C SER A 240 -19.50 -25.12 14.83
N PHE A 241 -18.53 -24.24 14.59
CA PHE A 241 -18.78 -22.99 13.88
C PHE A 241 -19.05 -23.23 12.39
N GLU A 242 -20.12 -22.63 11.88
CA GLU A 242 -20.53 -22.72 10.48
C GLU A 242 -19.66 -21.81 9.59
N PRO A 243 -18.89 -22.35 8.63
CA PRO A 243 -17.98 -21.54 7.81
C PRO A 243 -18.64 -20.54 6.85
N SER A 244 -19.96 -20.64 6.63
CA SER A 244 -20.71 -19.74 5.75
C SER A 244 -20.73 -18.28 6.23
N TYR A 245 -20.45 -18.04 7.51
CA TYR A 245 -20.36 -16.71 8.08
C TYR A 245 -19.00 -16.03 7.85
N VAL A 246 -17.99 -16.77 7.39
CA VAL A 246 -16.65 -16.24 7.14
C VAL A 246 -16.67 -15.36 5.89
N LEU A 247 -16.03 -14.19 5.98
CA LEU A 247 -15.86 -13.30 4.84
C LEU A 247 -15.13 -14.02 3.71
N GLN A 248 -15.77 -14.10 2.55
CA GLN A 248 -15.23 -14.77 1.37
C GLN A 248 -14.00 -14.02 0.82
N ARG A 249 -12.96 -14.77 0.43
CA ARG A 249 -11.70 -14.22 -0.10
C ARG A 249 -11.60 -14.37 -1.63
N GLY A 250 -10.63 -13.68 -2.23
CA GLY A 250 -10.29 -13.86 -3.66
C GLY A 250 -11.00 -12.89 -4.62
N THR A 251 -11.52 -11.78 -4.11
CA THR A 251 -12.23 -10.77 -4.93
C THR A 251 -11.30 -9.99 -5.86
N LYS A 252 -11.77 -9.68 -7.07
CA LYS A 252 -11.00 -8.89 -8.05
C LYS A 252 -11.18 -7.38 -7.88
N THR A 253 -12.33 -6.93 -7.41
CA THR A 253 -12.69 -5.49 -7.27
C THR A 253 -13.02 -5.14 -5.82
N ARG A 254 -12.98 -3.85 -5.47
CA ARG A 254 -13.40 -3.39 -4.14
C ARG A 254 -14.89 -3.56 -3.94
N THR A 255 -15.70 -3.32 -4.96
CA THR A 255 -17.16 -3.48 -4.92
C THR A 255 -17.55 -4.90 -4.51
N GLN A 256 -16.99 -5.91 -5.17
CA GLN A 256 -17.24 -7.31 -4.81
C GLN A 256 -16.77 -7.64 -3.39
N TRP A 257 -15.66 -7.05 -2.94
CA TRP A 257 -15.19 -7.24 -1.57
C TRP A 257 -16.16 -6.67 -0.52
N LEU A 258 -16.80 -5.54 -0.83
CA LEU A 258 -17.81 -4.93 0.05
C LEU A 258 -19.12 -5.72 0.07
N GLU A 259 -19.50 -6.36 -1.03
CA GLU A 259 -20.65 -7.29 -1.06
C GLU A 259 -20.39 -8.47 -0.11
N PHE A 260 -19.21 -9.11 -0.21
CA PHE A 260 -18.83 -10.21 0.69
C PHE A 260 -18.65 -9.77 2.14
N TRP A 261 -18.27 -8.51 2.36
CA TRP A 261 -18.30 -7.93 3.70
C TRP A 261 -19.73 -7.90 4.24
N ALA A 262 -20.66 -7.32 3.49
CA ALA A 262 -22.06 -7.19 3.91
C ALA A 262 -22.71 -8.55 4.22
N ASP A 263 -22.37 -9.60 3.48
CA ASP A 263 -22.85 -10.97 3.73
C ASP A 263 -22.34 -11.55 5.07
N SER A 264 -21.12 -11.19 5.46
CA SER A 264 -20.49 -11.64 6.71
C SER A 264 -20.86 -10.76 7.90
N GLU A 265 -21.22 -9.49 7.68
CA GLU A 265 -21.39 -8.47 8.71
C GLU A 265 -22.58 -8.72 9.64
N ARG A 266 -22.32 -8.66 10.96
CA ARG A 266 -23.31 -8.89 12.03
C ARG A 266 -22.97 -8.10 13.28
N SER A 267 -23.95 -7.89 14.17
CA SER A 267 -23.70 -7.27 15.48
C SER A 267 -22.81 -8.16 16.35
N LEU A 268 -22.11 -7.58 17.34
CA LEU A 268 -21.35 -8.38 18.31
C LEU A 268 -22.23 -9.32 19.13
N ALA A 269 -23.48 -8.95 19.39
CA ALA A 269 -24.45 -9.81 20.06
C ALA A 269 -24.78 -11.05 19.22
N ASP A 270 -24.99 -10.88 17.91
CA ASP A 270 -25.23 -11.99 16.99
C ASP A 270 -24.01 -12.91 16.89
N TRP A 271 -22.80 -12.35 16.81
CA TRP A 271 -21.56 -13.15 16.86
C TRP A 271 -21.43 -13.94 18.15
N GLN A 272 -21.78 -13.33 19.28
CA GLN A 272 -21.77 -14.02 20.57
C GLN A 272 -22.79 -15.17 20.63
N ALA A 273 -23.97 -14.97 20.05
CA ALA A 273 -25.00 -16.00 19.92
C ALA A 273 -24.55 -17.17 19.02
N LEU A 274 -23.71 -16.90 18.02
CA LEU A 274 -23.00 -17.92 17.22
C LEU A 274 -21.82 -18.59 17.96
N GLY A 275 -21.63 -18.29 19.24
CA GLY A 275 -20.59 -18.90 20.08
C GLY A 275 -19.20 -18.27 19.96
N VAL A 276 -19.06 -17.18 19.21
CA VAL A 276 -17.77 -16.45 19.11
C VAL A 276 -17.43 -15.84 20.46
N ARG A 277 -16.14 -15.93 20.85
CA ARG A 277 -15.63 -15.40 22.12
C ARG A 277 -14.32 -14.64 21.93
N LYS A 278 -13.92 -13.88 22.94
CA LYS A 278 -12.56 -13.34 23.01
C LYS A 278 -11.53 -14.47 23.07
N MET A 279 -10.27 -14.16 22.77
CA MET A 279 -9.16 -15.13 22.84
C MET A 279 -8.98 -15.77 24.23
N ASP A 280 -9.33 -15.04 25.29
CA ASP A 280 -9.30 -15.53 26.69
C ASP A 280 -10.52 -16.42 27.05
N GLY A 281 -11.44 -16.66 26.11
CA GLY A 281 -12.65 -17.45 26.29
C GLY A 281 -13.82 -16.70 26.90
N THR A 282 -13.65 -15.45 27.31
CA THR A 282 -14.73 -14.65 27.88
C THR A 282 -15.57 -13.96 26.79
N ASP A 283 -16.72 -13.41 27.21
CA ASP A 283 -17.73 -12.84 26.33
C ASP A 283 -17.23 -11.63 25.51
N LEU A 284 -17.89 -11.41 24.37
CA LEU A 284 -17.69 -10.21 23.57
C LEU A 284 -18.27 -8.99 24.31
N PRO A 285 -17.73 -7.78 24.10
CA PRO A 285 -18.25 -6.60 24.75
C PRO A 285 -19.68 -6.31 24.28
N ALA A 286 -20.53 -5.90 25.22
CA ALA A 286 -21.88 -5.44 24.95
C ALA A 286 -21.87 -3.98 24.45
N VAL A 287 -21.45 -3.79 23.20
CA VAL A 287 -21.43 -2.49 22.52
C VAL A 287 -22.13 -2.61 21.16
N ASP A 288 -22.78 -1.53 20.73
CA ASP A 288 -23.50 -1.46 19.45
C ASP A 288 -22.52 -1.24 18.29
N VAL A 289 -21.89 -2.32 17.86
CA VAL A 289 -20.91 -2.35 16.75
C VAL A 289 -21.16 -3.58 15.90
N THR A 290 -21.06 -3.43 14.58
CA THR A 290 -21.05 -4.54 13.63
C THR A 290 -19.63 -4.95 13.26
N ALA A 291 -19.47 -6.22 12.92
CA ALA A 291 -18.19 -6.77 12.47
C ALA A 291 -18.40 -7.84 11.41
N ALA A 292 -17.42 -7.99 10.52
CA ALA A 292 -17.30 -9.14 9.63
C ALA A 292 -16.23 -10.11 10.16
N LEU A 293 -16.40 -11.41 9.92
CA LEU A 293 -15.45 -12.43 10.34
C LEU A 293 -14.34 -12.60 9.28
N VAL A 294 -13.17 -12.04 9.56
CA VAL A 294 -12.01 -12.08 8.68
C VAL A 294 -11.04 -13.18 9.11
N MET A 295 -10.69 -14.05 8.16
CA MET A 295 -9.64 -15.07 8.28
C MET A 295 -8.58 -14.83 7.22
N PRO A 296 -7.43 -14.20 7.56
CA PRO A 296 -6.35 -14.00 6.60
C PRO A 296 -5.80 -15.31 6.04
N ASP A 297 -5.87 -16.39 6.82
CA ASP A 297 -5.45 -17.76 6.47
C ASP A 297 -6.67 -18.70 6.34
N ASP A 298 -6.68 -19.83 7.03
CA ASP A 298 -7.79 -20.78 7.12
C ASP A 298 -8.21 -20.97 8.60
N MET A 299 -9.01 -22.00 8.87
CA MET A 299 -9.52 -22.33 10.20
C MET A 299 -8.42 -22.64 11.24
N ASN A 300 -7.17 -22.83 10.82
CA ASN A 300 -6.04 -23.07 11.72
C ASN A 300 -5.23 -21.79 12.01
N GLY A 301 -5.55 -20.68 11.32
CA GLY A 301 -4.87 -19.40 11.47
C GLY A 301 -5.55 -18.44 12.45
N ARG A 302 -5.07 -17.20 12.48
CA ARG A 302 -5.70 -16.14 13.27
C ARG A 302 -7.01 -15.72 12.64
N MET A 303 -8.00 -15.44 13.49
CA MET A 303 -9.34 -15.02 13.11
C MET A 303 -9.69 -13.73 13.82
N TYR A 304 -10.38 -12.85 13.12
CA TYR A 304 -10.73 -11.53 13.64
C TYR A 304 -12.18 -11.21 13.37
N LEU A 305 -12.85 -10.62 14.35
CA LEU A 305 -14.00 -9.75 14.08
C LEU A 305 -13.43 -8.40 13.65
N ALA A 306 -13.48 -8.11 12.36
CA ALA A 306 -13.01 -6.86 11.78
C ALA A 306 -14.15 -5.83 11.78
N TYR A 307 -13.85 -4.62 12.23
CA TYR A 307 -14.81 -3.51 12.29
C TYR A 307 -14.70 -2.63 11.02
N ASP A 308 -15.55 -1.61 10.90
CA ASP A 308 -15.59 -0.73 9.72
C ASP A 308 -14.24 -0.10 9.36
N ASN A 309 -13.41 0.24 10.34
CA ASN A 309 -12.05 0.76 10.09
C ASN A 309 -11.16 -0.21 9.31
N TYR A 310 -11.46 -1.51 9.32
CA TYR A 310 -10.79 -2.49 8.46
C TYR A 310 -11.06 -2.22 6.96
N LYS A 311 -12.24 -1.71 6.59
CA LYS A 311 -12.59 -1.34 5.22
C LYS A 311 -11.70 -0.20 4.70
N ALA A 312 -11.28 0.71 5.59
CA ALA A 312 -10.34 1.79 5.30
C ALA A 312 -8.91 1.27 5.12
N LEU A 313 -8.45 0.34 5.96
CA LEU A 313 -7.15 -0.32 5.78
C LEU A 313 -7.09 -1.16 4.49
N MET A 314 -8.18 -1.84 4.14
CA MET A 314 -8.32 -2.56 2.87
C MET A 314 -8.47 -1.63 1.66
N HIS A 315 -8.88 -0.38 1.87
CA HIS A 315 -8.83 0.66 0.83
C HIS A 315 -7.38 1.07 0.56
N TRP A 316 -6.60 1.26 1.63
CA TRP A 316 -5.17 1.60 1.56
C TRP A 316 -4.38 0.54 0.79
N ASN A 317 -4.49 -0.71 1.23
CA ASN A 317 -3.90 -1.85 0.54
C ASN A 317 -4.82 -3.05 0.74
N ARG A 318 -5.35 -3.58 -0.36
CA ARG A 318 -6.30 -4.70 -0.38
C ARG A 318 -5.59 -6.03 -0.13
N SER A 319 -4.95 -6.14 1.03
CA SER A 319 -4.23 -7.30 1.53
C SER A 319 -4.60 -7.52 2.99
N TYR A 320 -5.17 -8.69 3.29
CA TYR A 320 -5.54 -9.06 4.65
C TYR A 320 -4.33 -9.06 5.60
N TYR A 321 -3.17 -9.48 5.10
CA TYR A 321 -1.93 -9.51 5.88
C TYR A 321 -1.45 -8.10 6.20
N PHE A 322 -1.54 -7.19 5.23
CA PHE A 322 -1.19 -5.80 5.44
C PHE A 322 -2.13 -5.13 6.46
N ALA A 323 -3.44 -5.19 6.24
CA ALA A 323 -4.43 -4.60 7.14
C ALA A 323 -4.29 -5.15 8.57
N THR A 324 -4.08 -6.46 8.70
CA THR A 324 -3.83 -7.10 9.99
C THR A 324 -2.51 -6.66 10.63
N SER A 325 -1.45 -6.46 9.83
CA SER A 325 -0.17 -5.96 10.33
C SER A 325 -0.27 -4.53 10.85
N VAL A 326 -1.03 -3.67 10.16
CA VAL A 326 -1.30 -2.28 10.60
C VAL A 326 -2.03 -2.32 11.95
N GLY A 327 -3.11 -3.09 12.04
CA GLY A 327 -3.85 -3.29 13.27
C GLY A 327 -2.96 -3.79 14.42
N TYR A 328 -2.23 -4.88 14.18
CA TYR A 328 -1.34 -5.52 15.14
C TYR A 328 -0.20 -4.61 15.65
N LEU A 329 0.41 -3.81 14.76
CA LEU A 329 1.41 -2.82 15.15
C LEU A 329 0.76 -1.67 15.92
N SER A 330 -0.39 -1.17 15.48
CA SER A 330 -1.12 -0.09 16.15
C SER A 330 -1.47 -0.45 17.61
N ASP A 331 -1.92 -1.68 17.86
CA ASP A 331 -2.25 -2.14 19.21
C ASP A 331 -1.00 -2.17 20.10
N ARG A 332 0.17 -2.54 19.57
CA ARG A 332 1.43 -2.55 20.33
C ARG A 332 2.04 -1.17 20.53
N ILE A 333 1.69 -0.20 19.69
CA ILE A 333 1.99 1.21 19.93
C ILE A 333 1.10 1.70 21.08
N GLY A 334 -0.21 1.40 21.04
CA GLY A 334 -1.17 1.90 22.01
C GLY A 334 -1.13 1.24 23.39
N TYR A 335 -0.65 0.01 23.51
CA TYR A 335 -0.75 -0.78 24.75
C TYR A 335 0.57 -1.46 25.18
N PRO A 336 1.02 -1.27 26.43
CA PRO A 336 0.49 -0.32 27.40
C PRO A 336 0.65 1.12 26.89
N ALA A 337 -0.18 2.03 27.41
CA ALA A 337 -0.18 3.44 27.03
C ALA A 337 1.21 4.07 27.23
N ILE A 338 1.54 5.04 26.37
CA ILE A 338 2.83 5.76 26.35
C ILE A 338 2.71 7.10 27.06
#